data_AF-A0ABD7MIL8-F1
#
_entry.id   AF-A0ABD7MIL8-F1
#
_cell.length_a   1.000
_cell.length_b   1.000
_cell.length_c   1.000
_cell.angle_alpha   90.00
_cell.angle_beta   90.00
_cell.angle_gamma   90.00
#
_symmetry.space_group_name_H-M   'P 1'
#
loop_
_entity.id
_entity.type
_entity.pdbx_description
1 polymer ?
#
loop_
_entity_poly.entity_id
_entity_poly.type
_entity_poly.pdbx_seq_one_letter_code
_entity_poly.pdbx_strand_id
1 'polypeptide(L)'
;MAQGLQCWNAAGVLVVDLTDYNIRFMGTYTVKATSAQTYTVSVPNMKTTGWFVHYAPASDTFNEWSAFCNNGSFTAVYLPTYAPLAGNYTFNVYKWTA
;
A
#
# COMPACT_ATOMS: atom_id res chain seq x y z
N MET A 1 19.47 -1.48 16.64
CA MET A 1 18.29 -0.87 17.30
C MET A 1 17.28 -2.00 17.51
N ALA A 2 16.78 -2.21 18.74
CA ALA A 2 15.80 -3.27 19.00
C ALA A 2 14.41 -2.83 18.51
N GLN A 3 13.72 -3.68 17.74
CA GLN A 3 12.36 -3.49 17.22
C GLN A 3 11.54 -4.72 17.58
N GLY A 4 10.25 -4.56 17.87
CA GLY A 4 9.35 -5.69 18.20
C GLY A 4 9.57 -6.29 19.58
N LEU A 5 10.27 -5.58 20.47
CA LEU A 5 10.46 -6.01 21.85
C LEU A 5 9.20 -5.70 22.65
N GLN A 6 8.56 -6.76 23.12
CA GLN A 6 7.48 -6.69 24.09
C GLN A 6 7.93 -7.28 25.43
N CYS A 7 7.65 -6.59 26.53
CA CYS A 7 7.90 -7.04 27.89
C CYS A 7 6.57 -7.15 28.65
N TRP A 8 6.31 -8.31 29.21
CA TRP A 8 5.10 -8.62 29.97
C TRP A 8 5.45 -8.82 31.45
N ASN A 9 4.65 -8.25 32.35
CA ASN A 9 4.80 -8.56 33.78
C ASN A 9 4.10 -9.88 34.15
N ALA A 10 4.31 -10.35 35.38
CA ALA A 10 3.72 -11.58 35.90
C ALA A 10 2.17 -11.57 35.95
N ALA A 11 1.55 -10.39 35.88
CA ALA A 11 0.09 -10.24 35.81
C ALA A 11 -0.45 -10.26 34.36
N GLY A 12 0.40 -10.49 33.36
CA GLY A 12 -0.01 -10.49 31.95
C GLY A 12 -0.27 -9.10 31.39
N VAL A 13 0.31 -8.04 31.99
CA VAL A 13 0.22 -6.68 31.47
C VAL A 13 1.45 -6.37 30.62
N LEU A 14 1.23 -5.79 29.45
CA LEU A 14 2.29 -5.27 28.58
C LEU A 14 2.88 -4.00 29.20
N VAL A 15 4.12 -4.06 29.65
CA VAL A 15 4.82 -2.97 30.37
C VAL A 15 5.73 -2.16 29.45
N VAL A 16 6.28 -2.82 28.43
CA VAL A 16 7.06 -2.18 27.37
C VAL A 16 6.59 -2.77 26.05
N ASP A 17 6.24 -1.90 25.12
CA ASP A 17 6.08 -2.24 23.71
C ASP A 17 6.94 -1.25 22.91
N LEU A 18 8.11 -1.72 22.47
CA LEU A 18 8.82 -1.04 21.40
C LEU A 18 8.10 -1.42 20.12
N THR A 19 7.01 -0.68 19.86
CA THR A 19 6.10 -0.90 18.75
C THR A 19 6.88 -1.29 17.52
N ASP A 20 6.39 -2.29 16.82
CA ASP A 20 6.97 -2.58 15.52
C ASP A 20 6.77 -1.37 14.62
N TYR A 21 7.86 -0.78 14.15
CA TYR A 21 7.89 0.03 12.93
C TYR A 21 7.65 -0.86 11.68
N ASN A 22 6.87 -1.94 11.82
CA ASN A 22 6.65 -2.89 10.76
C ASN A 22 5.66 -2.30 9.75
N ILE A 23 6.16 -2.18 8.53
CA ILE A 23 5.31 -2.02 7.37
C ILE A 23 4.67 -3.39 7.13
N ARG A 24 3.35 -3.48 7.31
CA ARG A 24 2.57 -4.69 7.05
C ARG A 24 2.06 -4.70 5.62
N PHE A 25 2.29 -5.80 4.92
CA PHE A 25 1.70 -6.05 3.61
C PHE A 25 0.18 -6.33 3.74
N MET A 26 -0.61 -5.65 2.92
CA MET A 26 -2.07 -5.73 2.90
C MET A 26 -2.62 -6.46 1.68
N GLY A 27 -1.78 -6.72 0.67
CA GLY A 27 -2.15 -7.46 -0.53
C GLY A 27 -1.65 -6.82 -1.82
N THR A 28 -1.74 -7.61 -2.89
CA THR A 28 -1.52 -7.16 -4.27
C THR A 28 -2.87 -6.94 -4.94
N TYR A 29 -3.02 -5.79 -5.58
CA TYR A 29 -4.23 -5.37 -6.28
C TYR A 29 -3.90 -5.17 -7.76
N THR A 30 -4.82 -5.57 -8.63
CA THR A 30 -4.65 -5.44 -10.08
C THR A 30 -5.59 -4.38 -10.62
N VAL A 31 -5.04 -3.40 -11.33
CA VAL A 31 -5.77 -2.48 -12.19
C VAL A 31 -5.82 -3.07 -13.59
N LYS A 32 -7.04 -3.28 -14.11
CA LYS A 32 -7.24 -3.58 -15.53
C LYS A 32 -7.38 -2.27 -16.28
N ALA A 33 -6.26 -1.80 -16.83
CA ALA A 33 -6.20 -0.54 -17.54
C ALA A 33 -6.85 -0.65 -18.93
N THR A 34 -7.53 0.43 -19.33
CA THR A 34 -8.14 0.61 -20.65
C THR A 34 -7.71 1.96 -21.22
N SER A 35 -8.57 2.97 -21.18
CA SER A 35 -8.35 4.29 -21.80
C SER A 35 -8.39 5.44 -20.80
N ALA A 36 -8.56 5.18 -19.51
CA ALA A 36 -8.53 6.21 -18.47
C ALA A 36 -7.09 6.43 -17.99
N GLN A 37 -6.78 7.66 -17.59
CA GLN A 37 -5.49 7.99 -16.95
C GLN A 37 -5.47 7.56 -15.48
N THR A 38 -6.64 7.51 -14.83
CA THR A 38 -6.79 7.23 -13.41
C THR A 38 -7.76 6.09 -13.17
N TYR A 39 -7.47 5.29 -12.14
CA TYR A 39 -8.29 4.14 -11.74
C TYR A 39 -8.40 4.10 -10.22
N THR A 40 -9.61 3.96 -9.72
CA THR A 40 -9.87 3.81 -8.28
C THR A 40 -10.04 2.35 -7.93
N VAL A 41 -9.28 1.86 -6.95
CA VAL A 41 -9.31 0.48 -6.50
C VAL A 41 -9.72 0.42 -5.04
N SER A 42 -10.76 -0.37 -4.74
CA SER A 42 -11.27 -0.52 -3.38
C SER A 42 -10.30 -1.34 -2.52
N VAL A 43 -9.99 -0.82 -1.34
CA VAL A 43 -9.15 -1.46 -0.33
C VAL A 43 -9.83 -1.26 1.04
N PRO A 44 -10.47 -2.30 1.59
CA PRO A 44 -11.19 -2.18 2.86
C PRO A 44 -10.32 -1.59 3.98
N ASN A 45 -10.88 -0.62 4.70
CA ASN A 45 -10.24 0.06 5.85
C ASN A 45 -9.00 0.90 5.53
N MET A 46 -8.64 1.09 4.26
CA MET A 46 -7.55 1.98 3.87
C MET A 46 -7.77 3.40 4.37
N LYS A 47 -6.69 4.08 4.74
CA LYS A 47 -6.68 5.45 5.23
C LYS A 47 -5.70 6.30 4.42
N THR A 48 -5.87 7.61 4.46
CA THR A 48 -4.95 8.57 3.82
C THR A 48 -3.61 8.68 4.55
N THR A 49 -3.53 8.29 5.82
CA THR A 49 -2.32 8.27 6.65
C THR A 49 -2.07 6.87 7.21
N GLY A 50 -0.80 6.50 7.44
CA GLY A 50 -0.46 5.14 7.90
C GLY A 50 -0.52 4.08 6.80
N TRP A 51 -0.71 4.47 5.53
CA TRP A 51 -0.80 3.58 4.39
C TRP A 51 -0.03 4.12 3.20
N PHE A 52 0.55 3.23 2.41
CA PHE A 52 1.10 3.58 1.11
C PHE A 52 0.84 2.47 0.09
N VAL A 53 0.87 2.87 -1.17
CA VAL A 53 0.72 1.98 -2.32
C VAL A 53 1.91 2.23 -3.22
N HIS A 54 2.49 1.16 -3.76
CA HIS A 54 3.49 1.29 -4.80
C HIS A 54 3.16 0.39 -5.99
N TYR A 55 3.49 0.89 -7.16
CA TYR A 55 3.42 0.11 -8.38
C TYR A 55 4.45 -1.03 -8.31
N ALA A 56 3.98 -2.26 -8.45
CA ALA A 56 4.76 -3.47 -8.27
C ALA A 56 4.74 -4.31 -9.56
N PRO A 57 5.42 -3.87 -10.62
CA PRO A 57 5.42 -4.58 -11.90
C PRO A 57 6.16 -5.91 -11.78
N ALA A 58 5.57 -6.98 -12.32
CA ALA A 58 6.25 -8.27 -12.44
C ALA A 58 7.24 -8.30 -13.62
N SER A 59 6.94 -7.56 -14.70
CA SER A 59 7.69 -7.62 -15.96
C SER A 59 7.82 -6.27 -16.67
N ASP A 60 7.30 -5.20 -16.07
CA ASP A 60 7.31 -3.88 -16.70
C ASP A 60 8.68 -3.23 -16.55
N THR A 61 9.19 -2.64 -17.63
CA THR A 61 10.55 -2.06 -17.66
C THR A 61 10.57 -0.65 -17.09
N PHE A 62 9.41 0.02 -17.09
CA PHE A 62 9.27 1.41 -16.67
C PHE A 62 8.35 1.53 -15.46
N ASN A 63 8.70 2.45 -14.55
CA ASN A 63 7.84 2.82 -13.42
C ASN A 63 7.01 4.04 -13.79
N GLU A 64 5.89 3.80 -14.47
CA GLU A 64 5.04 4.86 -15.05
C GLU A 64 3.78 5.14 -14.23
N TRP A 65 3.66 4.53 -13.06
CA TRP A 65 2.45 4.60 -12.24
C TRP A 65 2.75 5.18 -10.87
N SER A 66 1.92 6.12 -10.46
CA SER A 66 1.84 6.57 -9.06
C SER A 66 0.52 6.12 -8.46
N ALA A 67 0.46 6.07 -7.14
CA ALA A 67 -0.77 5.81 -6.41
C ALA A 67 -0.82 6.63 -5.12
N PHE A 68 -2.01 7.09 -4.76
CA PHE A 68 -2.25 7.75 -3.48
C PHE A 68 -3.46 7.15 -2.77
N CYS A 69 -3.34 7.07 -1.44
CA CYS A 69 -4.32 6.44 -0.56
C CYS A 69 -5.51 7.37 -0.33
N ASN A 70 -6.72 6.81 -0.37
CA ASN A 70 -7.97 7.44 0.04
C ASN A 70 -8.57 6.66 1.23
N ASN A 71 -9.71 7.14 1.75
CA ASN A 71 -10.47 6.36 2.74
C ASN A 71 -11.23 5.22 2.04
N GLY A 72 -10.76 3.98 2.25
CA GLY A 72 -11.35 2.76 1.69
C GLY A 72 -10.93 2.40 0.26
N SER A 73 -9.98 3.14 -0.33
CA SER A 73 -9.49 2.89 -1.70
C SER A 73 -8.12 3.54 -1.92
N PHE A 74 -7.49 3.26 -3.04
CA PHE A 74 -6.43 4.10 -3.60
C PHE A 74 -6.78 4.51 -5.03
N THR A 75 -6.16 5.60 -5.48
CA THR A 75 -6.22 6.03 -6.88
C THR A 75 -4.86 5.75 -7.52
N ALA A 76 -4.84 4.90 -8.55
CA ALA A 76 -3.70 4.75 -9.45
C ALA A 76 -3.74 5.82 -10.53
N VAL A 77 -2.59 6.40 -10.85
CA VAL A 77 -2.41 7.44 -11.87
C VAL A 77 -1.27 7.03 -12.81
N TYR A 78 -1.57 6.98 -14.10
CA TYR A 78 -0.55 6.85 -15.12
C TYR A 78 0.13 8.20 -15.37
N LEU A 79 1.45 8.25 -15.15
CA LEU A 79 2.26 9.47 -15.09
C LEU A 79 2.62 10.09 -16.45
N PRO A 80 2.96 9.32 -17.51
CA PRO A 80 3.50 9.91 -18.74
C PRO A 80 2.60 10.98 -19.37
N THR A 81 1.42 10.60 -19.87
CA THR A 81 0.30 11.45 -20.32
C THR A 81 -0.72 10.54 -21.01
N TYR A 82 -2.00 10.95 -21.07
CA TYR A 82 -3.10 10.17 -21.65
C TYR A 82 -3.38 8.85 -20.91
N ALA A 83 -3.68 7.79 -21.65
CA ALA A 83 -4.01 6.48 -21.13
C ALA A 83 -2.79 5.54 -21.20
N PRO A 84 -2.65 4.63 -20.23
CA PRO A 84 -1.72 3.50 -20.34
C PRO A 84 -2.13 2.57 -21.48
N LEU A 85 -1.24 1.65 -21.85
CA LEU A 85 -1.62 0.52 -22.70
C LEU A 85 -2.67 -0.34 -22.00
N ALA A 86 -3.56 -0.95 -22.77
CA ALA A 86 -4.55 -1.86 -22.21
C ALA A 86 -3.83 -3.09 -21.62
N GLY A 87 -4.04 -3.37 -20.34
CA GLY A 87 -3.27 -4.38 -19.64
C GLY A 87 -3.60 -4.49 -18.15
N ASN A 88 -2.93 -5.44 -17.50
CA ASN A 88 -3.03 -5.64 -16.05
C ASN A 88 -1.80 -5.04 -15.38
N TYR A 89 -2.04 -4.13 -14.45
CA TYR A 89 -1.01 -3.41 -13.71
C TYR A 89 -1.17 -3.70 -12.21
N THR A 90 -0.11 -4.20 -11.57
CA THR A 90 -0.16 -4.66 -10.18
C THR A 90 0.39 -3.63 -9.20
N PHE A 91 -0.29 -3.48 -8.08
CA PHE A 91 0.05 -2.56 -7.00
C PHE A 91 0.10 -3.32 -5.68
N ASN A 92 1.16 -3.11 -4.91
CA ASN A 92 1.26 -3.67 -3.57
C ASN A 92 0.87 -2.60 -2.55
N VAL A 93 -0.03 -2.98 -1.65
CA VAL A 93 -0.56 -2.10 -0.60
C VAL A 93 0.07 -2.47 0.73
N TYR A 94 0.49 -1.46 1.47
CA TYR A 94 1.04 -1.63 2.80
C TYR A 94 0.44 -0.63 3.77
N LYS A 95 0.49 -0.98 5.04
CA LYS A 95 0.17 -0.08 6.15
C LYS A 95 1.26 -0.12 7.21
N TRP A 96 1.42 0.97 7.94
CA TRP A 96 2.20 1.02 9.16
C TRP A 96 1.34 1.62 10.27
N THR A 97 1.68 1.32 11.51
CA THR A 97 1.05 1.94 12.67
C THR A 97 1.71 3.31 12.85
N ALA A 98 0.93 4.39 12.72
CA ALA A 98 1.37 5.72 13.13
C ALA A 98 1.39 5.84 14.66
#